data_AF-A0A971KI94-F1
#
_entry.id   AF-A0A971KI94-F1
#
_cell.length_a   1.000
_cell.length_b   1.000
_cell.length_c   1.000
_cell.angle_alpha   90.00
_cell.angle_beta   90.00
_cell.angle_gamma   90.00
#
_symmetry.space_group_name_H-M   'P 1'
#
loop_
_entity.id
_entity.type
_entity.pdbx_description
1 polymer ?
#
loop_
_entity_poly.entity_id
_entity_poly.type
_entity_poly.pdbx_seq_one_letter_code
_entity_poly.pdbx_strand_id
1 'polypeptide(L)'
;MAFSSCQLEIVLSEISGTWLFSDSSTLYLPYDENNPDDIIFDIGFGNDADTDTIGYWCWGHGTISSNTITGTYDYNGPGDVSGLDKAITLTLTLSRDGKLTVSAQGEGPLNGKTFSDGVLQAIQE
;
A
#
# COMPACT_ATOMS: atom_id res chain seq x y z
N MET A 1 28.77 -10.05 -13.89
CA MET A 1 28.56 -8.81 -13.11
C MET A 1 27.13 -8.86 -12.61
N ALA A 2 26.93 -9.10 -11.32
CA ALA A 2 25.60 -9.06 -10.73
C ALA A 2 25.25 -7.57 -10.53
N PHE A 3 24.27 -7.07 -11.27
CA PHE A 3 23.62 -5.83 -10.90
C PHE A 3 22.86 -6.14 -9.62
N SER A 4 23.43 -5.77 -8.48
CA SER A 4 22.70 -5.73 -7.22
C SER A 4 21.53 -4.79 -7.45
N SER A 5 20.30 -5.32 -7.43
CA SER A 5 19.08 -4.55 -7.54
C SER A 5 19.04 -3.59 -6.36
N CYS A 6 19.49 -2.36 -6.59
CA CYS A 6 19.67 -1.36 -5.55
C CYS A 6 18.30 -0.77 -5.19
N GLN A 7 17.48 -1.54 -4.48
CA GLN A 7 16.35 -1.01 -3.72
C GLN A 7 16.92 -0.04 -2.69
N LEU A 8 16.29 1.13 -2.55
CA LEU A 8 16.57 2.04 -1.45
C LEU A 8 15.98 1.45 -0.16
N GLU A 9 16.66 1.70 0.96
CA GLU A 9 16.09 1.43 2.27
C GLU A 9 14.83 2.29 2.42
N ILE A 10 13.74 1.69 2.91
CA ILE A 10 12.49 2.41 3.15
C ILE A 10 12.62 3.15 4.47
N VAL A 11 12.46 4.47 4.40
CA VAL A 11 12.26 5.32 5.57
C VAL A 11 10.81 5.83 5.51
N LEU A 12 9.97 5.38 6.43
CA LEU A 12 8.52 5.67 6.40
C LEU A 12 8.19 7.16 6.37
N SER A 13 8.92 7.98 7.12
CA SER A 13 8.73 9.43 7.11
C SER A 13 8.96 10.04 5.72
N GLU A 14 9.82 9.45 4.89
CA GLU A 14 10.12 9.92 3.53
C GLU A 14 9.11 9.45 2.49
N ILE A 15 8.40 8.35 2.76
CA ILE A 15 7.36 7.80 1.87
C ILE A 15 5.94 8.07 2.37
N SER A 16 5.79 8.83 3.45
CA SER A 16 4.49 9.15 4.02
C SER A 16 3.67 10.05 3.08
N GLY A 17 2.36 9.82 3.03
CA GLY A 17 1.43 10.56 2.21
C GLY A 17 0.61 9.68 1.27
N THR A 18 0.04 10.31 0.24
CA THR A 18 -0.83 9.64 -0.74
C THR A 18 -0.05 9.34 -2.02
N TRP A 19 -0.07 8.09 -2.44
CA TRP A 19 0.52 7.60 -3.68
C TRP A 19 -0.56 7.28 -4.69
N LEU A 20 -0.37 7.70 -5.94
CA LEU A 20 -1.20 7.34 -7.08
C LEU A 20 -0.42 6.40 -8.01
N PHE A 21 -0.96 5.22 -8.28
CA PHE A 21 -0.34 4.20 -9.13
C PHE A 21 -0.80 4.30 -10.58
N SER A 22 -0.08 3.61 -11.48
CA SER A 22 -0.33 3.67 -12.93
C SER A 22 -1.68 3.09 -13.37
N ASP A 23 -2.28 2.24 -12.55
CA ASP A 23 -3.61 1.64 -12.73
C ASP A 23 -4.73 2.46 -12.05
N SER A 24 -4.45 3.70 -11.68
CA SER A 24 -5.36 4.58 -10.91
C SER A 24 -5.66 4.13 -9.48
N SER A 25 -5.01 3.06 -9.00
CA SER A 25 -5.07 2.70 -7.58
C SER A 25 -4.39 3.76 -6.73
N THR A 26 -4.75 3.81 -5.45
CA THR A 26 -4.19 4.75 -4.47
C THR A 26 -3.73 4.02 -3.22
N LEU A 27 -2.72 4.58 -2.57
CA LEU A 27 -2.28 4.18 -1.23
C LEU A 27 -2.10 5.43 -0.38
N TYR A 28 -2.72 5.45 0.79
CA TYR A 28 -2.42 6.44 1.82
C TYR A 28 -1.60 5.78 2.94
N LEU A 29 -0.43 6.35 3.24
CA LEU A 29 0.47 5.95 4.32
C LEU A 29 0.74 7.15 5.24
N PRO A 30 -0.07 7.40 6.28
CA PRO A 30 0.29 8.36 7.32
C PRO A 30 1.53 7.90 8.10
N TYR A 31 2.27 8.86 8.65
CA TYR A 31 3.39 8.61 9.56
C TYR A 31 3.10 9.27 10.91
N ASP A 32 3.17 8.48 11.98
CA ASP A 32 3.12 8.96 13.37
C ASP A 32 4.53 8.92 13.97
N GLU A 33 5.10 10.08 14.25
CA GLU A 33 6.43 10.20 14.86
C GLU A 33 6.50 9.61 16.28
N ASN A 34 5.36 9.48 16.97
CA ASN A 34 5.29 8.91 18.32
C ASN A 34 5.27 7.39 18.28
N ASN A 35 4.79 6.79 17.19
CA ASN A 35 4.69 5.36 16.98
C ASN A 35 5.18 5.00 15.56
N PRO A 36 6.48 5.18 15.27
CA PRO A 36 7.01 5.09 13.91
C PRO A 36 6.90 3.70 13.27
N ASP A 37 6.71 2.67 14.10
CA ASP A 37 6.56 1.29 13.66
C ASP A 37 5.08 0.88 13.51
N ASP A 38 4.12 1.66 14.03
CA ASP A 38 2.67 1.39 13.92
C ASP A 38 2.10 2.12 12.71
N ILE A 39 1.58 1.37 11.76
CA ILE A 39 1.24 1.84 10.43
C ILE A 39 -0.24 1.66 10.19
N ILE A 40 -0.92 2.77 9.93
CA ILE A 40 -2.21 2.76 9.27
C ILE A 40 -1.96 2.84 7.77
N PHE A 41 -2.79 2.15 6.98
CA PHE A 41 -2.80 2.28 5.53
C PHE A 41 -4.23 2.27 5.01
N ASP A 42 -4.44 2.91 3.86
CA ASP A 42 -5.69 2.81 3.10
C ASP A 42 -5.37 2.61 1.62
N ILE A 43 -5.78 1.48 1.06
CA ILE A 43 -5.53 1.14 -0.35
C ILE A 43 -6.85 1.14 -1.12
N GLY A 44 -6.96 2.03 -2.09
CA GLY A 44 -8.08 2.07 -3.04
C GLY A 44 -7.69 1.46 -4.37
N PHE A 45 -8.46 0.51 -4.90
CA PHE A 45 -8.20 -0.09 -6.21
C PHE A 45 -9.48 -0.51 -6.94
N GLY A 46 -9.39 -0.59 -8.28
CA GLY A 46 -10.46 -1.10 -9.12
C GLY A 46 -10.73 -2.59 -8.93
N ASN A 47 -11.92 -3.04 -9.30
CA ASN A 47 -12.19 -4.48 -9.31
C ASN A 47 -11.59 -5.11 -10.58
N ASP A 48 -11.39 -6.43 -10.60
CA ASP A 48 -10.72 -7.09 -11.74
C ASP A 48 -11.50 -6.96 -13.08
N ALA A 49 -12.75 -6.49 -13.05
CA ALA A 49 -13.59 -6.24 -14.22
C ALA A 49 -13.65 -4.76 -14.65
N ASP A 50 -13.26 -3.82 -13.78
CA ASP A 50 -13.23 -2.37 -14.01
C ASP A 50 -12.10 -1.75 -13.17
N THR A 51 -10.99 -1.45 -13.84
CA THR A 51 -9.81 -0.80 -13.26
C THR A 51 -9.92 0.72 -13.20
N ASP A 52 -10.87 1.31 -13.93
CA ASP A 52 -10.98 2.76 -14.09
C ASP A 52 -11.80 3.41 -12.96
N THR A 53 -12.53 2.60 -12.18
CA THR A 53 -13.27 3.03 -10.99
C THR A 53 -12.80 2.27 -9.77
N ILE A 54 -12.42 2.98 -8.70
CA ILE A 54 -12.08 2.35 -7.41
C ILE A 54 -13.32 1.63 -6.87
N GLY A 55 -13.25 0.29 -6.80
CA GLY A 55 -14.31 -0.58 -6.34
C GLY A 55 -14.07 -1.16 -4.95
N TYR A 56 -12.84 -1.07 -4.44
CA TYR A 56 -12.44 -1.52 -3.10
C TYR A 56 -11.69 -0.41 -2.38
N TRP A 57 -11.98 -0.23 -1.11
CA TRP A 57 -11.17 0.56 -0.16
C TRP A 57 -10.79 -0.33 1.01
N CYS A 58 -9.50 -0.46 1.27
CA CYS A 58 -8.93 -1.38 2.26
C CYS A 58 -8.24 -0.59 3.36
N TRP A 59 -8.96 -0.31 4.44
CA TRP A 59 -8.43 0.35 5.62
C TRP A 59 -7.80 -0.69 6.54
N GLY A 60 -6.52 -0.53 6.83
CA GLY A 60 -5.79 -1.49 7.63
C GLY A 60 -4.77 -0.84 8.55
N HIS A 61 -4.24 -1.70 9.42
CA HIS A 61 -3.25 -1.36 10.42
C HIS A 61 -2.24 -2.49 10.54
N GLY A 62 -1.02 -2.20 10.96
CA GLY A 62 0.01 -3.19 11.14
C GLY A 62 1.32 -2.60 11.64
N THR A 63 2.35 -3.44 11.71
CA THR A 63 3.71 -2.99 12.05
C THR A 63 4.63 -3.08 10.86
N ILE A 64 5.54 -2.13 10.72
CA ILE A 64 6.60 -2.21 9.70
C ILE A 64 7.88 -2.85 10.25
N SER A 65 8.58 -3.58 9.38
CA SER A 65 9.98 -3.96 9.59
C SER A 65 10.71 -3.83 8.26
N SER A 66 11.74 -2.98 8.23
CA SER A 66 12.47 -2.62 7.01
C SER A 66 11.53 -2.05 5.93
N ASN A 67 11.05 -2.89 5.02
CA ASN A 67 10.15 -2.50 3.93
C ASN A 67 8.86 -3.31 3.91
N THR A 68 8.58 -4.07 4.97
CA THR A 68 7.42 -4.96 5.02
C THR A 68 6.48 -4.52 6.13
N ILE A 69 5.23 -4.21 5.77
CA ILE A 69 4.13 -4.00 6.72
C ILE A 69 3.42 -5.34 6.90
N THR A 70 3.25 -5.78 8.14
CA THR A 70 2.46 -6.97 8.48
C THR A 70 1.34 -6.55 9.41
N GLY A 71 0.10 -6.93 9.07
CA GLY A 71 -1.06 -6.51 9.84
C GLY A 71 -2.37 -7.07 9.32
N THR A 72 -3.45 -6.34 9.53
CA THR A 72 -4.78 -6.70 9.06
C THR A 72 -5.48 -5.52 8.41
N TYR A 73 -6.49 -5.81 7.60
CA TYR A 73 -7.35 -4.80 7.01
C TYR A 73 -8.80 -5.27 6.97
N ASP A 74 -9.71 -4.31 6.99
CA ASP A 74 -11.08 -4.49 6.54
C ASP A 74 -11.23 -3.82 5.16
N TYR A 75 -12.21 -4.24 4.36
CA TYR A 75 -12.44 -3.62 3.07
C TYR A 75 -13.91 -3.30 2.81
N ASN A 76 -14.17 -2.15 2.21
CA ASN A 76 -15.48 -1.84 1.65
C ASN A 76 -15.47 -2.19 0.16
N GLY A 77 -16.34 -3.10 -0.28
CA GLY A 77 -16.46 -3.49 -1.69
C GLY A 77 -17.73 -4.29 -2.01
N PRO A 78 -18.00 -4.58 -3.30
CA PRO A 78 -19.17 -5.35 -3.71
C PRO A 78 -19.25 -6.72 -3.04
N GLY A 79 -20.33 -6.98 -2.30
CA GLY A 79 -20.53 -8.25 -1.61
C GLY A 79 -19.71 -8.41 -0.33
N ASP A 80 -19.09 -7.34 0.16
CA ASP A 80 -18.49 -7.36 1.48
C ASP A 80 -19.56 -7.51 2.59
N VAL A 81 -19.25 -8.39 3.54
CA VAL A 81 -20.03 -8.58 4.76
C VAL A 81 -19.18 -7.99 5.88
N SER A 82 -19.12 -6.66 5.91
CA SER A 82 -18.25 -5.81 6.74
C SER A 82 -17.92 -6.38 8.12
N GLY A 83 -16.65 -6.29 8.52
CA GLY A 83 -16.21 -6.49 9.90
C GLY A 83 -15.32 -7.70 10.18
N LEU A 84 -14.69 -8.30 9.16
CA LEU A 84 -13.67 -9.34 9.37
C LEU A 84 -12.29 -8.81 8.98
N ASP A 85 -11.45 -8.59 9.99
CA ASP A 85 -10.03 -8.30 9.82
C ASP A 85 -9.34 -9.44 9.06
N LYS A 86 -8.78 -9.12 7.89
CA LYS A 86 -8.05 -10.05 7.01
C LYS A 86 -6.57 -9.88 7.18
N ALA A 87 -5.85 -10.99 7.37
CA ALA A 87 -4.40 -10.96 7.48
C ALA A 87 -3.75 -10.50 6.16
N ILE A 88 -2.77 -9.60 6.26
CA ILE A 88 -2.06 -9.08 5.10
C ILE A 88 -0.59 -8.78 5.40
N THR A 89 0.23 -8.94 4.38
CA THR A 89 1.61 -8.48 4.32
C THR A 89 1.80 -7.64 3.07
N LEU A 90 2.27 -6.40 3.25
CA LEU A 90 2.61 -5.48 2.16
C LEU A 90 4.13 -5.35 2.10
N THR A 91 4.72 -5.57 0.93
CA THR A 91 6.14 -5.30 0.68
C THR A 91 6.27 -4.04 -0.15
N LEU A 92 6.96 -3.04 0.40
CA LEU A 92 7.22 -1.75 -0.22
C LEU A 92 8.57 -1.77 -0.94
N THR A 93 8.63 -1.15 -2.10
CA THR A 93 9.86 -0.98 -2.87
C THR A 93 9.90 0.42 -3.44
N LEU A 94 10.90 1.21 -3.05
CA LEU A 94 11.13 2.53 -3.64
C LEU A 94 12.28 2.43 -4.66
N SER A 95 11.99 2.78 -5.90
CA SER A 95 12.99 2.88 -6.96
C SER A 95 13.78 4.19 -6.83
N ARG A 96 14.94 4.25 -7.50
CA ARG A 96 15.81 5.45 -7.48
C ARG A 96 15.20 6.68 -8.13
N ASP A 97 14.24 6.50 -9.03
CA ASP A 97 13.44 7.57 -9.65
C ASP A 97 12.21 7.96 -8.81
N GLY A 98 12.11 7.46 -7.57
CA GLY A 98 11.08 7.86 -6.62
C GLY A 98 9.71 7.22 -6.88
N LYS A 99 9.67 6.06 -7.54
CA LYS A 99 8.44 5.31 -7.77
C LYS A 99 8.26 4.24 -6.72
N LEU A 100 7.07 4.18 -6.14
CA LEU A 100 6.71 3.15 -5.17
C LEU A 100 6.07 1.95 -5.88
N THR A 101 6.52 0.77 -5.50
CA THR A 101 5.83 -0.50 -5.78
C THR A 101 5.38 -1.12 -4.47
N VAL A 102 4.15 -1.63 -4.43
CA VAL A 102 3.57 -2.32 -3.27
C VAL A 102 3.04 -3.67 -3.71
N SER A 103 3.58 -4.74 -3.13
CA SER A 103 3.10 -6.11 -3.34
C SER A 103 2.38 -6.63 -2.10
N ALA A 104 1.17 -7.14 -2.28
CA ALA A 104 0.30 -7.62 -1.22
C ALA A 104 0.18 -9.15 -1.24
N GLN A 105 0.28 -9.77 -0.06
CA GLN A 105 0.10 -11.20 0.16
C GLN A 105 -0.73 -11.42 1.43
N GLY A 106 -1.72 -12.30 1.38
CA GLY A 106 -2.57 -12.59 2.53
C GLY A 106 -3.96 -13.06 2.14
N GLU A 107 -4.99 -12.43 2.69
CA GLU A 107 -6.38 -12.81 2.50
C GLU A 107 -7.16 -11.74 1.74
N GLY A 108 -8.35 -12.12 1.25
CA GLY A 108 -9.30 -11.19 0.64
C GLY A 108 -8.85 -10.59 -0.69
N PRO A 109 -9.50 -9.50 -1.12
CA PRO A 109 -9.28 -8.92 -2.45
C PRO A 109 -7.90 -8.30 -2.64
N LEU A 110 -7.17 -7.94 -1.57
CA LEU A 110 -5.78 -7.47 -1.72
C LEU A 110 -4.79 -8.60 -2.02
N ASN A 111 -5.13 -9.86 -1.76
CA ASN A 111 -4.18 -10.96 -1.89
C ASN A 111 -3.65 -11.11 -3.33
N GLY A 112 -2.34 -11.12 -3.48
CA GLY A 112 -1.65 -11.30 -4.77
C GLY A 112 -1.60 -10.03 -5.63
N LYS A 113 -2.14 -8.89 -5.17
CA LYS A 113 -2.07 -7.64 -5.93
C LYS A 113 -0.69 -7.02 -5.87
N THR A 114 -0.31 -6.35 -6.94
CA THR A 114 0.90 -5.53 -7.01
C THR A 114 0.57 -4.21 -7.69
N PHE A 115 0.78 -3.12 -6.96
CA PHE A 115 0.60 -1.75 -7.42
C PHE A 115 1.98 -1.19 -7.77
N SER A 116 2.15 -0.66 -8.97
CA SER A 116 3.46 -0.25 -9.50
C SER A 116 3.45 1.18 -10.01
N ASP A 117 4.65 1.75 -10.14
CA ASP A 117 4.89 3.10 -10.65
C ASP A 117 4.18 4.20 -9.84
N GLY A 118 3.98 3.96 -8.54
CA GLY A 118 3.34 4.89 -7.62
C GLY A 118 4.08 6.23 -7.58
N VAL A 119 3.33 7.32 -7.62
CA VAL A 119 3.85 8.69 -7.49
C VAL A 119 3.27 9.35 -6.25
N LEU A 120 4.14 9.85 -5.37
CA LEU A 120 3.73 10.62 -4.21
C LEU A 120 3.05 11.92 -4.67
N GLN A 121 1.83 12.13 -4.19
CA GLN A 121 1.04 13.32 -4.49
C GLN A 121 1.46 14.47 -3.57
N ALA A 122 1.57 15.67 -4.12
CA ALA A 122 1.75 16.86 -3.31
C ALA A 122 0.54 17.02 -2.36
N ILE A 123 0.81 17.34 -1.09
CA ILE A 123 -0.24 17.73 -0.15
C ILE A 123 -0.94 18.96 -0.74
N GLN A 124 -2.22 18.84 -1.06
CA GLN A 124 -3.01 20.02 -1.41
C GLN A 124 -3.29 20.78 -0.11
N GLU A 125 -2.62 21.91 0.08
CA GLU A 125 -2.92 22.89 1.14
C GLU A 125 -4.29 23.56 0.94
#